data_AF-A0A949V6Z6-F1
#
_entry.id   AF-A0A949V6Z6-F1
#
_cell.length_a   1.000
_cell.length_b   1.000
_cell.length_c   1.000
_cell.angle_alpha   90.00
_cell.angle_beta   90.00
_cell.angle_gamma   90.00
#
_symmetry.space_group_name_H-M   'P 1'
#
loop_
_entity.id
_entity.type
_entity.pdbx_description
1 polymer ?
#
loop_
_entity_poly.entity_id
_entity_poly.type
_entity_poly.pdbx_seq_one_letter_code
_entity_poly.pdbx_strand_id
1 'polypeptide(L)'
;EHYDDNLEHTKWLAMIYPRLELLRELLSEEGSIWVTIDDNEAHYLKVIMDEILGRKNFIQTSAWFKRVSPANDAAYFSNDHDYIFCVAINANAFSLKKVPREEKHNKTFSNPDNDPRGAWNSGTLTGNKYSGLYHNHPFE
;
A
#
# COMPACT_ATOMS: atom_id res chain seq x y z
N GLU A 1 25.03 17.09 24.78
CA GLU A 1 24.74 17.91 23.58
C GLU A 1 23.27 17.72 23.26
N HIS A 2 22.46 18.76 23.40
CA HIS A 2 21.04 18.69 23.08
C HIS A 2 20.89 18.85 21.58
N TYR A 3 20.45 17.79 20.90
CA TYR A 3 20.03 17.88 19.50
C TYR A 3 18.84 18.84 19.43
N ASP A 4 18.95 19.86 18.60
CA ASP A 4 17.89 20.82 18.34
C ASP A 4 16.95 20.22 17.27
N ASP A 5 15.98 19.43 17.72
CA ASP A 5 15.00 18.73 16.87
C ASP A 5 14.05 19.68 16.12
N ASN A 6 14.10 20.99 16.38
CA ASN A 6 13.22 22.00 15.77
C ASN A 6 13.67 22.45 14.36
N LEU A 7 14.78 21.90 13.85
CA LEU A 7 15.41 22.26 12.57
C LEU A 7 15.19 21.24 11.43
N GLU A 8 14.37 20.21 11.62
CA GLU A 8 14.59 18.93 10.93
C GLU A 8 13.62 18.55 9.78
N HIS A 9 12.46 19.19 9.59
CA HIS A 9 11.56 18.88 8.45
C HIS A 9 12.10 19.37 7.10
N THR A 10 12.53 20.64 7.02
CA THR A 10 13.02 21.23 5.77
C THR A 10 14.29 20.53 5.29
N LYS A 11 15.18 20.15 6.21
CA LYS A 11 16.39 19.37 5.86
C LYS A 11 16.03 17.98 5.36
N TRP A 12 15.08 17.31 6.02
CA TRP A 12 14.59 16.00 5.58
C TRP A 12 14.01 16.07 4.17
N LEU A 13 13.13 17.04 3.91
CA LEU A 13 12.56 17.28 2.58
C LEU A 13 13.64 17.61 1.55
N ALA A 14 14.61 18.47 1.88
CA ALA A 14 15.72 18.80 1.00
C ALA A 14 16.60 17.58 0.66
N MET A 15 16.67 16.59 1.54
CA MET A 15 17.33 15.32 1.25
C MET A 15 16.46 14.40 0.39
N ILE A 16 15.16 14.30 0.64
CA ILE A 16 14.28 13.37 -0.07
C ILE A 16 13.94 13.84 -1.47
N TYR A 17 13.73 15.14 -1.67
CA TYR A 17 13.33 15.73 -2.94
C TYR A 17 14.22 15.27 -4.13
N PRO A 18 15.56 15.49 -4.12
CA PRO A 18 16.41 15.07 -5.24
C PRO A 18 16.47 13.56 -5.44
N ARG A 19 16.20 12.76 -4.38
CA ARG A 19 16.16 11.30 -4.50
C ARG A 19 14.89 10.84 -5.22
N LEU A 20 13.75 11.49 -4.96
CA LEU A 20 12.50 11.22 -5.68
C LEU A 20 12.59 11.61 -7.16
N GLU A 21 13.26 12.74 -7.47
CA GLU A 21 13.54 13.12 -8.86
C GLU A 21 14.38 12.06 -9.56
N LEU A 22 15.47 11.61 -8.93
CA LEU A 22 16.31 10.55 -9.47
C LEU A 22 15.54 9.23 -9.66
N LEU A 23 14.72 8.83 -8.69
CA LEU A 23 13.91 7.61 -8.79
C LEU A 23 12.90 7.69 -9.93
N ARG A 24 12.32 8.86 -10.19
CA ARG A 24 11.43 9.09 -11.33
C ARG A 24 12.14 8.88 -12.66
N GLU A 25 13.39 9.30 -12.77
CA GLU A 25 14.19 9.15 -13.99
C GLU A 25 14.68 7.71 -14.21
N LEU A 26 14.96 6.98 -13.13
CA LEU A 26 15.54 5.63 -13.19
C LEU A 26 14.52 4.50 -13.31
N LEU A 27 13.29 4.70 -12.83
CA LEU A 27 12.26 3.67 -12.87
C LEU A 27 11.60 3.59 -14.26
N SER A 28 11.23 2.37 -14.66
CA SER A 28 10.45 2.14 -15.88
C SER A 28 9.03 2.72 -15.75
N GLU A 29 8.32 2.87 -16.87
CA GLU A 29 6.93 3.34 -16.86
C GLU A 29 5.99 2.45 -16.02
N GLU A 30 6.25 1.14 -15.98
CA GLU A 30 5.53 0.17 -15.15
C GLU A 30 5.98 0.16 -13.67
N GLY A 31 7.03 0.91 -13.34
CA GLY A 31 7.65 0.97 -12.02
C GLY A 31 6.75 1.62 -10.97
N SER A 32 7.02 1.30 -9.70
CA SER A 32 6.37 1.92 -8.56
C SER A 32 7.34 2.13 -7.41
N ILE A 33 7.06 3.15 -6.60
CA ILE A 33 7.78 3.51 -5.39
C ILE A 33 6.88 3.18 -4.20
N TRP A 34 7.46 2.49 -3.22
CA TRP A 34 6.81 2.11 -1.98
C TRP A 34 7.59 2.72 -0.81
N VAL A 35 6.93 3.54 0.01
CA VAL A 35 7.58 4.21 1.14
C VAL A 35 6.80 3.93 2.41
N THR A 36 7.49 3.30 3.38
CA THR A 36 7.00 3.20 4.76
C THR A 36 7.37 4.48 5.50
N ILE A 37 6.39 5.10 6.16
CA ILE A 37 6.57 6.37 6.86
C ILE A 37 5.59 6.50 8.02
N ASP A 38 6.02 7.10 9.12
CA ASP A 38 5.15 7.43 10.25
C ASP A 38 4.35 8.73 9.97
N ASP A 39 3.56 9.14 10.95
CA ASP A 39 2.74 10.35 10.90
C ASP A 39 3.53 11.67 10.90
N ASN A 40 4.80 11.67 11.32
CA ASN A 40 5.59 12.89 11.45
C ASN A 40 5.86 13.53 10.07
N GLU A 41 6.21 12.71 9.07
CA GLU A 41 6.64 13.18 7.76
C GLU A 41 5.72 12.72 6.61
N ALA A 42 4.75 11.85 6.87
CA ALA A 42 3.83 11.30 5.88
C ALA A 42 3.18 12.39 5.00
N HIS A 43 2.64 13.42 5.62
CA HIS A 43 1.88 14.43 4.88
C HIS A 43 2.77 15.30 3.99
N TYR A 44 3.97 15.66 4.46
CA TYR A 44 4.94 16.43 3.68
C TYR A 44 5.52 15.60 2.55
N LEU A 45 5.89 14.34 2.83
CA LEU A 45 6.33 13.40 1.80
C LEU A 45 5.28 13.26 0.69
N LYS A 46 4.01 13.10 1.07
CA LYS A 46 2.91 12.95 0.11
C LYS A 46 2.80 14.14 -0.83
N VAL A 47 2.99 15.36 -0.32
CA VAL A 47 2.94 16.59 -1.13
C VAL A 47 4.07 16.59 -2.16
N ILE A 48 5.32 16.32 -1.76
CA ILE A 48 6.45 16.33 -2.70
C ILE A 48 6.39 15.14 -3.68
N MET A 49 5.87 13.98 -3.26
CA MET A 49 5.62 12.86 -4.18
C MET A 49 4.57 13.22 -5.23
N ASP A 50 3.49 13.92 -4.85
CA ASP A 50 2.48 14.39 -5.80
C ASP A 50 3.02 15.39 -6.82
N GLU A 51 3.95 16.24 -6.39
CA GLU A 51 4.63 17.21 -7.25
C GLU A 51 5.58 16.50 -8.25
N ILE A 52 6.47 15.65 -7.75
CA ILE A 52 7.51 15.03 -8.56
C ILE A 52 6.96 13.91 -9.44
N LEU A 53 6.15 13.01 -8.86
CA LEU A 53 5.66 11.80 -9.52
C LEU A 53 4.28 11.99 -10.16
N GLY A 54 3.61 13.10 -9.85
CA GLY A 54 2.28 13.43 -10.34
C GLY A 54 1.16 12.82 -9.50
N ARG A 55 0.29 13.67 -8.95
CA ARG A 55 -0.84 13.25 -8.09
C ARG A 55 -1.72 12.14 -8.69
N LYS A 56 -1.93 12.13 -10.01
CA LYS A 56 -2.71 11.09 -10.72
C LYS A 56 -2.10 9.69 -10.65
N ASN A 57 -0.80 9.60 -10.35
CA ASN A 57 -0.07 8.35 -10.28
C ASN A 57 -0.07 7.74 -8.86
N PHE A 58 -0.68 8.41 -7.89
CA PHE A 58 -0.87 7.86 -6.56
C PHE A 58 -1.82 6.67 -6.60
N ILE A 59 -1.39 5.54 -6.05
CA ILE A 59 -2.16 4.29 -6.07
C ILE A 59 -2.93 4.12 -4.76
N GLN A 60 -2.22 4.07 -3.63
CA GLN A 60 -2.85 3.81 -2.34
C GLN A 60 -1.95 4.17 -1.14
N THR A 61 -2.59 4.47 -0.01
CA THR A 61 -2.00 4.39 1.33
C THR A 61 -2.46 3.11 2.01
N SER A 62 -1.52 2.27 2.44
CA SER A 62 -1.82 1.10 3.28
C SER A 62 -1.44 1.40 4.73
N ALA A 63 -2.23 0.96 5.69
CA ALA A 63 -1.88 1.01 7.11
C ALA A 63 -1.08 -0.25 7.48
N TRP A 64 0.10 -0.07 8.07
CA TRP A 64 0.92 -1.16 8.60
C TRP A 64 0.90 -1.12 10.12
N PHE A 65 0.16 -2.05 10.72
CA PHE A 65 0.06 -2.15 12.17
C PHE A 65 1.36 -2.71 12.75
N LYS A 66 2.07 -1.86 13.49
CA LYS A 66 3.36 -2.18 14.13
C LYS A 66 3.20 -2.71 15.56
N ARG A 67 1.97 -2.71 16.10
CA ARG A 67 1.65 -3.15 17.46
C ARG A 67 0.48 -4.13 17.49
N VAL A 68 0.56 -5.10 18.40
CA VAL A 68 -0.49 -6.11 18.62
C VAL A 68 -1.62 -5.57 19.49
N SER A 69 -1.29 -4.73 20.47
CA SER A 69 -2.24 -4.14 21.41
C SER A 69 -1.98 -2.64 21.53
N PRO A 70 -3.05 -1.83 21.69
CA PRO A 70 -2.92 -0.40 21.97
C PRO A 70 -2.12 -0.11 23.26
N ALA A 71 -1.46 1.05 23.29
CA ALA A 71 -0.88 1.63 24.50
C ALA A 71 -2.00 2.15 25.42
N ASN A 72 -2.10 1.56 26.61
CA ASN A 72 -3.02 2.01 27.65
C ASN A 72 -2.55 3.28 28.37
N ASP A 73 -1.29 3.69 28.13
CA ASP A 73 -0.63 4.87 28.68
C ASP A 73 -0.48 6.01 27.65
N ALA A 74 -1.08 5.86 26.46
CA ALA A 74 -1.07 6.91 25.46
C ALA A 74 -1.81 8.17 25.97
N ALA A 75 -1.19 9.34 25.82
CA ALA A 75 -1.79 10.60 26.22
C ALA A 75 -3.02 10.97 25.37
N TYR A 76 -3.04 10.56 24.10
CA TYR A 76 -4.14 10.79 23.16
C TYR A 76 -4.58 9.46 22.54
N PHE A 77 -4.11 9.18 21.33
CA PHE A 77 -4.34 7.91 20.64
C PHE A 77 -3.07 7.07 20.68
N SER A 78 -3.25 5.75 20.70
CA SER A 78 -2.14 4.84 20.53
C SER A 78 -1.64 4.88 19.08
N ASN A 79 -0.37 5.23 18.88
CA ASN A 79 0.28 5.20 17.57
C ASN A 79 0.63 3.74 17.22
N ASP A 80 -0.34 3.03 16.67
CA ASP A 80 -0.27 1.58 16.43
C ASP A 80 0.07 1.20 14.98
N HIS A 81 0.14 2.17 14.08
CA HIS A 81 0.42 1.92 12.67
C HIS A 81 1.32 2.98 12.05
N ASP A 82 2.02 2.55 10.99
CA ASP A 82 2.66 3.45 10.03
C ASP A 82 1.89 3.40 8.70
N TYR A 83 2.24 4.30 7.80
CA TYR A 83 1.74 4.35 6.45
C TYR A 83 2.70 3.69 5.48
N ILE A 84 2.16 3.01 4.47
CA ILE A 84 2.90 2.61 3.28
C ILE A 84 2.26 3.31 2.09
N PHE A 85 2.96 4.28 1.51
CA PHE A 85 2.53 4.91 0.26
C PHE A 85 2.98 4.09 -0.93
N CYS A 86 2.07 3.88 -1.88
CA CYS A 86 2.34 3.29 -3.18
C CYS A 86 2.04 4.32 -4.27
N VAL A 87 3.07 4.66 -5.05
CA VAL A 87 2.97 5.61 -6.16
C VAL A 87 3.60 4.98 -7.39
N ALA A 88 2.88 4.94 -8.51
CA ALA A 88 3.41 4.45 -9.77
C ALA A 88 4.19 5.56 -10.50
N ILE A 89 5.05 5.19 -11.46
CA ILE A 89 5.57 6.15 -12.45
C ILE A 89 4.47 6.51 -13.45
N ASN A 90 3.69 5.52 -13.90
CA ASN A 90 2.49 5.70 -14.69
C ASN A 90 1.38 4.78 -14.16
N ALA A 91 0.35 5.37 -13.54
CA ALA A 91 -0.75 4.57 -12.96
C ALA A 91 -1.52 3.73 -14.00
N ASN A 92 -1.53 4.12 -15.28
CA ASN A 92 -2.19 3.33 -16.33
C ASN A 92 -1.36 2.09 -16.75
N ALA A 93 -0.04 2.13 -16.55
CA ALA A 93 0.86 1.02 -16.88
C ALA A 93 1.17 0.14 -15.64
N PHE A 94 0.88 0.63 -14.44
CA PHE A 94 1.12 -0.09 -13.20
C PHE A 94 0.24 -1.34 -13.09
N SER A 95 0.87 -2.46 -12.71
CA SER A 95 0.17 -3.70 -12.39
C SER A 95 0.77 -4.38 -11.16
N LEU A 96 -0.11 -4.86 -10.27
CA LEU A 96 0.28 -5.68 -9.12
C LEU A 96 0.50 -7.11 -9.58
N LYS A 97 1.76 -7.55 -9.58
CA LYS A 97 2.11 -8.93 -9.88
C LYS A 97 1.63 -9.84 -8.76
N LYS A 98 0.79 -10.81 -9.10
CA LYS A 98 0.30 -11.81 -8.16
C LYS A 98 1.39 -12.86 -7.92
N VAL A 99 1.50 -13.33 -6.69
CA VAL A 99 2.36 -14.49 -6.38
C VAL A 99 1.74 -15.74 -7.02
N PRO A 100 2.54 -16.61 -7.65
CA PRO A 100 2.04 -17.87 -8.21
C PRO A 100 1.31 -18.70 -7.15
N ARG A 101 0.23 -19.35 -7.57
CA ARG A 101 -0.54 -20.20 -6.69
C ARG A 101 0.17 -21.55 -6.49
N GLU A 102 0.73 -21.75 -5.31
CA GLU A 102 1.30 -23.05 -4.91
C GLU A 102 0.23 -24.09 -4.50
N GLU A 103 0.58 -25.38 -4.55
CA GLU A 103 -0.29 -26.51 -4.15
C GLU A 103 -0.80 -26.42 -2.71
N LYS A 104 -0.02 -25.83 -1.80
CA LYS A 104 -0.44 -25.63 -0.40
C LYS A 104 -1.74 -24.81 -0.31
N HIS A 105 -1.97 -23.88 -1.23
CA HIS A 105 -3.18 -23.06 -1.29
C HIS A 105 -4.41 -23.84 -1.78
N ASN A 106 -4.22 -24.99 -2.42
CA ASN A 106 -5.30 -25.84 -2.92
C ASN A 106 -5.83 -26.81 -1.87
N LYS A 107 -5.06 -27.10 -0.81
CA LYS A 107 -5.44 -28.06 0.24
C LYS A 107 -6.76 -27.72 0.94
N THR A 108 -7.16 -26.45 0.94
CA THR A 108 -8.40 -25.99 1.54
C THR A 108 -9.62 -26.12 0.63
N PHE A 109 -9.45 -26.48 -0.65
CA PHE A 109 -10.52 -26.60 -1.62
C PHE A 109 -10.86 -28.07 -1.85
N SER A 110 -12.15 -28.41 -1.84
CA SER A 110 -12.66 -29.77 -2.11
C SER A 110 -13.93 -29.71 -2.94
N ASN A 111 -14.32 -30.82 -3.58
CA ASN A 111 -15.55 -30.90 -4.37
C ASN A 111 -16.39 -32.12 -3.93
N PRO A 112 -16.96 -32.10 -2.71
CA PRO A 112 -17.69 -33.24 -2.17
C PRO A 112 -19.04 -33.48 -2.88
N ASP A 113 -19.59 -32.47 -3.55
CA ASP A 113 -20.91 -32.47 -4.19
C ASP A 113 -20.87 -32.57 -5.72
N ASN A 114 -19.68 -32.83 -6.30
CA ASN A 114 -19.47 -32.90 -7.75
C ASN A 114 -19.95 -31.64 -8.50
N ASP A 115 -19.72 -30.46 -7.93
CA ASP A 115 -20.00 -29.19 -8.58
C ASP A 115 -19.21 -29.08 -9.91
N PRO A 116 -19.86 -28.75 -11.05
CA PRO A 116 -19.21 -28.65 -12.35
C PRO A 116 -18.17 -27.51 -12.43
N ARG A 117 -18.15 -26.57 -11.49
CA ARG A 117 -17.18 -25.47 -11.39
C ARG A 117 -15.86 -25.90 -10.74
N GLY A 118 -15.80 -27.12 -10.19
CA GLY A 118 -14.60 -27.69 -9.58
C GLY A 118 -14.53 -27.50 -8.07
N ALA A 119 -13.32 -27.69 -7.53
CA ALA A 119 -13.08 -27.63 -6.08
C ALA A 119 -13.34 -26.24 -5.50
N TRP A 120 -14.14 -26.20 -4.44
CA TRP A 120 -14.55 -25.00 -3.76
C TRP A 120 -14.21 -25.08 -2.27
N ASN A 121 -14.27 -23.95 -1.57
CA ASN A 121 -14.15 -23.90 -0.12
C ASN A 121 -15.24 -23.00 0.44
N SER A 122 -15.87 -23.42 1.54
CA SER A 122 -16.80 -22.58 2.28
C SER A 122 -16.07 -21.37 2.86
N GLY A 123 -16.35 -20.19 2.32
CA GLY A 123 -15.98 -18.92 2.97
C GLY A 123 -17.10 -18.45 3.88
N THR A 124 -16.76 -17.77 4.98
CA THR A 124 -17.75 -16.99 5.72
C THR A 124 -18.32 -15.92 4.79
N LEU A 125 -19.65 -15.83 4.72
CA LEU A 125 -20.36 -14.88 3.87
C LEU A 125 -20.17 -13.46 4.43
N THR A 126 -19.03 -12.87 4.11
CA THR A 126 -18.62 -11.51 4.52
C THR A 126 -19.05 -10.53 3.42
N GLY A 127 -20.36 -10.44 3.23
CA GLY A 127 -20.94 -9.54 2.23
C GLY A 127 -21.00 -8.10 2.74
N ASN A 128 -20.14 -7.23 2.22
CA ASN A 128 -20.53 -5.84 2.01
C ASN A 128 -20.04 -5.38 0.63
N LYS A 129 -20.81 -5.69 -0.42
CA LYS A 129 -20.65 -5.05 -1.74
C LYS A 129 -22.02 -4.81 -2.37
N TYR A 130 -22.60 -3.66 -2.07
CA TYR A 130 -23.29 -2.91 -3.10
C TYR A 130 -22.22 -2.47 -4.11
N SER A 131 -22.02 -3.21 -5.19
CA SER A 131 -21.14 -2.77 -6.28
C SER A 131 -21.77 -3.05 -7.63
N GLY A 132 -22.78 -2.24 -7.98
CA GLY A 132 -23.27 -2.10 -9.36
C GLY A 132 -22.35 -1.25 -10.26
N LEU A 133 -21.09 -1.00 -9.88
CA LEU A 133 -20.26 0.03 -10.55
C LEU A 133 -18.82 -0.36 -10.92
N TYR A 134 -18.34 -1.57 -10.68
CA TYR A 134 -16.94 -1.91 -11.03
C TYR A 134 -16.84 -3.23 -11.81
N HIS A 135 -17.02 -3.07 -13.11
CA HIS A 135 -16.33 -3.70 -14.25
C HIS A 135 -15.88 -5.17 -14.14
N ASN A 136 -16.40 -5.94 -15.11
CA ASN A 136 -15.92 -7.22 -15.59
C ASN A 136 -14.41 -7.19 -15.84
N HIS A 137 -13.64 -7.88 -14.99
CA HIS A 137 -12.40 -8.49 -15.43
C HIS A 137 -12.60 -10.01 -15.45
N PRO A 138 -12.45 -10.67 -16.60
CA PRO A 138 -12.43 -12.12 -16.65
C PRO A 138 -11.19 -12.61 -15.89
N PHE A 139 -11.42 -13.56 -14.99
CA PHE A 139 -10.36 -14.33 -14.39
C PHE A 139 -9.86 -15.30 -15.47
N GLU A 140 -8.76 -14.96 -16.12
CA GLU A 140 -7.82 -15.94 -16.69
C GLU A 140 -6.65 -16.12 -15.72
#